data_AF-A0A7J9X501-F1
#
_entry.id   AF-A0A7J9X501-F1
#
_cell.length_a   1.000
_cell.length_b   1.000
_cell.length_c   1.000
_cell.angle_alpha   90.00
_cell.angle_beta   90.00
_cell.angle_gamma   90.00
#
_symmetry.space_group_name_H-M   'P 1'
#
loop_
_entity.id
_entity.type
_entity.pdbx_description
1 polymer ?
#
loop_
_entity_poly.entity_id
_entity_poly.type
_entity_poly.pdbx_seq_one_letter_code
_entity_poly.pdbx_strand_id
1 'polypeptide(L)'
;MADADLAVGALVAVRGERWVVSDVDRAPGNTLVELRSVEGGRYDGTLEVIWEIEPDGEILPAGSLPEVTEHGFDPPERLAAFLDAVRWSAVTSADVKTLQAPFRSGVAVEAYQLEPVARAVDAPRVNLLLADDVGLGKTVEAGLVAQELLLRHRAKRIMIVCPAGLTVKWRDEMAEKFGLDFTIVDTERCALVRREHGSTANPFNVYPLAIVSLPWLRGPKAGRLLDEVLPVDGPTFPRTFDLLILDEAHHVAPAAPKQVYAVDSQQTKLIRRLAPHFTH
;
A
#
# COMPACT_ATOMS: atom_id res chain seq x y z
N MET A 1 -28.68 -26.81 9.98
CA MET A 1 -27.60 -27.79 9.77
C MET A 1 -26.31 -27.09 9.29
N ALA A 2 -26.08 -25.83 9.68
CA ALA A 2 -24.99 -24.96 9.19
C ALA A 2 -24.14 -24.35 10.33
N ASP A 3 -24.30 -24.85 11.56
CA ASP A 3 -23.76 -24.25 12.79
C ASP A 3 -22.43 -24.89 13.24
N ALA A 4 -22.00 -25.96 12.57
CA ALA A 4 -20.83 -26.75 12.96
C ALA A 4 -19.49 -26.14 12.52
N ASP A 5 -19.49 -25.27 11.50
CA ASP A 5 -18.27 -24.72 10.89
C ASP A 5 -17.91 -23.32 11.40
N LEU A 6 -18.77 -22.69 12.21
CA LEU A 6 -18.50 -21.39 12.82
C LEU A 6 -17.68 -21.58 14.10
N ALA A 7 -16.37 -21.68 13.94
CA ALA A 7 -15.42 -21.86 15.04
C ALA A 7 -14.36 -20.76 15.06
N VAL A 8 -13.72 -20.56 16.21
CA VAL A 8 -12.55 -19.68 16.31
C VAL A 8 -11.49 -20.12 15.30
N GLY A 9 -10.98 -19.16 14.53
CA GLY A 9 -10.05 -19.37 13.42
C GLY A 9 -10.72 -19.59 12.06
N ALA A 10 -12.04 -19.72 11.98
CA ALA A 10 -12.76 -19.77 10.71
C ALA A 10 -12.65 -18.42 9.98
N LEU A 11 -12.56 -18.47 8.65
CA LEU A 11 -12.58 -17.30 7.79
C LEU A 11 -14.04 -17.06 7.39
N VAL A 12 -14.53 -15.82 7.52
CA VAL A 12 -15.93 -15.47 7.24
C VAL A 12 -16.00 -14.18 6.42
N ALA A 13 -17.06 -14.02 5.64
CA ALA A 13 -17.41 -12.76 4.99
C ALA A 13 -18.62 -12.16 5.70
N VAL A 14 -18.52 -10.89 6.09
CA VAL A 14 -19.59 -10.12 6.73
C VAL A 14 -19.47 -8.67 6.26
N ARG A 15 -20.59 -8.07 5.82
CA ARG A 15 -20.68 -6.70 5.30
C ARG A 15 -19.73 -6.42 4.12
N GLY A 16 -19.53 -7.42 3.28
CA GLY A 16 -18.64 -7.34 2.11
C GLY A 16 -17.14 -7.33 2.40
N GLU A 17 -16.72 -7.53 3.66
CA GLU A 17 -15.31 -7.65 4.06
C GLU A 17 -15.00 -9.07 4.57
N ARG A 18 -13.73 -9.48 4.49
CA ARG A 18 -13.27 -10.76 5.04
C ARG A 18 -12.72 -10.62 6.45
N TRP A 19 -13.10 -11.57 7.29
CA TRP A 19 -12.76 -11.61 8.71
C TRP A 19 -12.28 -13.01 9.11
N VAL A 20 -11.54 -13.08 10.22
CA VAL A 20 -11.27 -14.31 10.96
C VAL A 20 -12.01 -14.25 12.28
N VAL A 21 -12.72 -15.32 12.61
CA VAL A 21 -13.43 -15.46 13.90
C VAL A 21 -12.41 -15.53 15.04
N SER A 22 -12.45 -14.57 15.95
CA SER A 22 -11.58 -14.54 17.14
C SER A 22 -12.23 -15.14 18.37
N ASP A 23 -13.55 -15.03 18.52
CA ASP A 23 -14.31 -15.65 19.62
C ASP A 23 -15.75 -15.98 19.18
N VAL A 24 -16.36 -16.96 19.84
CA VAL A 24 -17.74 -17.40 19.60
C VAL A 24 -18.44 -17.70 20.92
N ASP A 25 -19.40 -16.85 21.30
CA ASP A 25 -20.26 -17.06 22.46
C ASP A 25 -21.65 -17.53 22.00
N ARG A 26 -22.04 -18.75 22.39
CA ARG A 26 -23.29 -19.40 21.97
C ARG A 26 -24.32 -19.32 23.07
N ALA A 27 -25.42 -18.60 22.80
CA ALA A 27 -26.62 -18.58 23.61
C ALA A 27 -27.78 -19.30 22.89
N PRO A 28 -28.83 -19.75 23.60
CA PRO A 28 -29.99 -20.38 22.97
C PRO A 28 -30.67 -19.44 21.95
N GLY A 29 -30.45 -19.69 20.66
CA GLY A 29 -31.05 -18.95 19.55
C GLY A 29 -30.25 -17.75 19.03
N ASN A 30 -29.13 -17.39 19.66
CA ASN A 30 -28.24 -16.31 19.22
C ASN A 30 -26.78 -16.69 19.44
N THR A 31 -25.95 -16.46 18.43
CA THR A 31 -24.51 -16.70 18.47
C THR A 31 -23.79 -15.37 18.29
N LEU A 32 -23.14 -14.88 19.35
CA LEU A 32 -22.29 -13.70 19.28
C LEU A 32 -20.91 -14.11 18.76
N VAL A 33 -20.45 -13.45 17.71
CA VAL A 33 -19.18 -13.73 17.03
C VAL A 33 -18.33 -12.49 17.04
N GLU A 34 -17.12 -12.61 17.60
CA GLU A 34 -16.08 -11.61 17.45
C GLU A 34 -15.25 -11.90 16.20
N LEU A 35 -15.06 -10.89 15.37
CA LEU A 35 -14.40 -10.97 14.07
C LEU A 35 -13.21 -10.02 14.03
N ARG A 36 -12.09 -10.45 13.43
CA ARG A 36 -10.93 -9.62 13.14
C ARG A 36 -10.68 -9.53 11.64
N SER A 37 -10.49 -8.32 11.14
CA SER A 37 -10.29 -8.10 9.70
C SER A 37 -8.99 -8.72 9.20
N VAL A 38 -9.04 -9.30 8.00
CA VAL A 38 -7.87 -9.84 7.28
C VAL A 38 -7.52 -9.06 6.01
N GLU A 39 -8.25 -7.99 5.70
CA GLU A 39 -8.07 -7.19 4.49
C GLU A 39 -7.72 -5.71 4.81
N GLY A 40 -7.15 -5.00 3.83
CA GLY A 40 -7.11 -3.53 3.83
C GLY A 40 -6.15 -2.82 4.82
N GLY A 41 -5.18 -3.51 5.42
CA GLY A 41 -4.25 -2.87 6.38
C GLY A 41 -4.85 -2.54 7.74
N ARG A 42 -6.12 -2.92 7.98
CA ARG A 42 -6.82 -2.83 9.26
C ARG A 42 -6.71 -4.14 10.03
N TYR A 43 -5.49 -4.60 10.31
CA TYR A 43 -5.25 -5.85 11.04
C TYR A 43 -5.80 -5.88 12.48
N ASP A 44 -6.34 -4.76 12.97
CA ASP A 44 -6.96 -4.55 14.27
C ASP A 44 -8.47 -4.25 14.21
N GLY A 45 -9.07 -4.17 13.02
CA GLY A 45 -10.51 -3.95 12.88
C GLY A 45 -11.25 -5.11 13.52
N THR A 46 -11.95 -4.85 14.63
CA THR A 46 -12.81 -5.83 15.28
C THR A 46 -14.27 -5.53 14.98
N LEU A 47 -15.06 -6.59 14.78
CA LEU A 47 -16.49 -6.49 14.57
C LEU A 47 -17.19 -7.55 15.42
N GLU A 48 -18.16 -7.14 16.22
CA GLU A 48 -19.05 -8.03 16.97
C GLU A 48 -20.38 -8.13 16.25
N VAL A 49 -20.83 -9.36 15.97
CA VAL A 49 -22.10 -9.62 15.30
C VAL A 49 -22.88 -10.74 15.95
N ILE A 50 -24.20 -10.65 15.87
CA ILE A 50 -25.08 -11.81 16.15
C ILE A 50 -25.27 -12.54 14.82
N TRP A 51 -24.70 -13.73 14.70
CA TRP A 51 -24.56 -14.45 13.44
C TRP A 51 -25.89 -14.65 12.70
N GLU A 52 -26.96 -14.95 13.44
CA GLU A 52 -28.30 -15.22 12.91
C GLU A 52 -29.01 -13.96 12.40
N ILE A 53 -28.52 -12.77 12.75
CA ILE A 53 -29.09 -11.46 12.36
C ILE A 53 -28.35 -10.86 11.16
N GLU A 54 -27.08 -11.22 10.94
CA GLU A 54 -26.30 -10.65 9.84
C GLU A 54 -26.83 -11.16 8.48
N PRO A 55 -27.28 -10.26 7.59
CA PRO A 55 -27.98 -10.63 6.36
C PRO A 55 -27.07 -11.28 5.31
N ASP A 56 -25.76 -11.09 5.42
CA ASP A 56 -24.74 -11.52 4.47
C ASP A 56 -23.61 -12.33 5.12
N GLY A 57 -23.84 -12.89 6.32
CA GLY A 57 -22.86 -13.72 7.01
C GLY A 57 -22.60 -15.04 6.27
N GLU A 58 -21.40 -15.22 5.75
CA GLU A 58 -20.95 -16.43 5.06
C GLU A 58 -19.67 -16.98 5.68
N ILE A 59 -19.62 -18.29 5.93
CA ILE A 59 -18.39 -18.98 6.33
C ILE A 59 -17.60 -19.31 5.07
N LEU A 60 -16.41 -18.72 4.94
CA LEU A 60 -15.51 -18.96 3.83
C LEU A 60 -14.74 -20.26 4.07
N PRO A 61 -14.51 -21.08 3.02
CA PRO A 61 -13.73 -22.29 3.16
C PRO A 61 -12.33 -21.97 3.68
N ALA A 62 -11.92 -22.64 4.77
CA ALA A 62 -10.57 -22.53 5.29
C ALA A 62 -9.59 -22.90 4.17
N GLY A 63 -8.83 -21.90 3.71
CA GLY A 63 -7.79 -22.08 2.72
C GLY A 63 -6.68 -22.94 3.31
N SER A 64 -6.84 -24.25 3.28
CA SER A 64 -5.66 -25.11 3.24
C SER A 64 -4.92 -24.72 1.97
N LEU A 65 -3.66 -24.31 2.12
CA LEU A 65 -2.74 -24.44 1.00
C LEU A 65 -2.88 -25.90 0.52
N PRO A 66 -3.06 -26.16 -0.78
CA PRO A 66 -3.22 -27.51 -1.27
C PRO A 66 -2.01 -28.33 -0.79
N GLU A 67 -2.28 -29.54 -0.30
CA GLU A 67 -1.23 -30.45 0.13
C GLU A 67 -0.35 -30.74 -1.09
N VAL A 68 0.90 -30.26 -1.08
CA VAL A 68 1.84 -30.48 -2.18
C VAL A 68 2.34 -31.91 -2.08
N THR A 69 1.62 -32.81 -2.73
CA THR A 69 2.00 -34.21 -2.85
C THR A 69 2.77 -34.41 -4.17
N GLU A 70 3.75 -35.31 -4.17
CA GLU A 70 4.65 -35.55 -5.31
C GLU A 70 3.92 -35.97 -6.61
N HIS A 71 2.65 -36.37 -6.49
CA HIS A 71 1.78 -36.81 -7.59
C HIS A 71 0.42 -36.10 -7.64
N GLY A 72 0.17 -35.13 -6.77
CA GLY A 72 -1.11 -34.40 -6.69
C GLY A 72 -1.12 -33.16 -7.57
N PHE A 73 -0.92 -33.33 -8.88
CA PHE A 73 -1.11 -32.23 -9.82
C PHE A 73 -2.60 -31.93 -10.00
N ASP A 74 -2.94 -30.65 -10.11
CA ASP A 74 -4.28 -30.26 -10.50
C ASP A 74 -4.66 -30.89 -11.85
N PRO A 75 -5.92 -31.33 -12.03
CA PRO A 75 -6.42 -31.74 -13.34
C PRO A 75 -6.14 -30.64 -14.38
N PRO A 76 -5.81 -30.99 -15.64
CA PRO A 76 -5.47 -30.02 -16.67
C PRO A 76 -6.48 -28.88 -16.81
N GLU A 77 -7.77 -29.16 -16.60
CA GLU A 77 -8.85 -28.17 -16.67
C GLU A 77 -8.79 -27.16 -15.52
N ARG A 78 -8.43 -27.60 -14.30
CA ARG A 78 -8.28 -26.72 -13.13
C ARG A 78 -7.02 -25.88 -13.22
N LEU A 79 -5.91 -26.47 -13.66
CA LEU A 79 -4.69 -25.72 -13.94
C LEU A 79 -4.92 -24.70 -15.06
N ALA A 80 -5.63 -25.07 -16.13
CA ALA A 80 -6.03 -24.15 -17.18
C ALA A 80 -6.89 -23.01 -16.64
N ALA A 81 -7.90 -23.31 -15.82
CA ALA A 81 -8.76 -22.30 -15.20
C ALA A 81 -7.99 -21.38 -14.24
N PHE A 82 -7.03 -21.88 -13.48
CA PHE A 82 -6.15 -21.07 -12.64
C PHE A 82 -5.23 -20.17 -13.48
N LEU A 83 -4.61 -20.73 -14.52
CA LEU A 83 -3.79 -19.95 -15.46
C LEU A 83 -4.62 -18.92 -16.20
N ASP A 84 -5.87 -19.22 -16.54
CA ASP A 84 -6.82 -18.30 -17.15
C ASP A 84 -7.26 -17.24 -16.14
N ALA A 85 -7.49 -17.56 -14.87
CA ALA A 85 -7.78 -16.59 -13.82
C ALA A 85 -6.59 -15.67 -13.53
N VAL A 86 -5.36 -16.19 -13.48
CA VAL A 86 -4.12 -15.41 -13.37
C VAL A 86 -3.91 -14.57 -14.63
N ARG A 87 -4.15 -15.13 -15.81
CA ARG A 87 -4.14 -14.40 -17.07
C ARG A 87 -5.21 -13.33 -17.08
N TRP A 88 -6.41 -13.57 -16.55
CA TRP A 88 -7.51 -12.61 -16.55
C TRP A 88 -7.29 -11.50 -15.52
N SER A 89 -6.72 -11.84 -14.36
CA SER A 89 -6.11 -10.89 -13.42
C SER A 89 -4.95 -10.12 -14.04
N ALA A 90 -4.27 -10.71 -15.03
CA ALA A 90 -3.28 -10.05 -15.86
C ALA A 90 -3.87 -9.48 -17.16
N VAL A 91 -5.17 -9.62 -17.45
CA VAL A 91 -5.83 -9.12 -18.67
C VAL A 91 -6.45 -7.76 -18.43
N THR A 92 -6.65 -7.36 -17.16
CA THR A 92 -6.59 -5.95 -16.79
C THR A 92 -5.21 -5.31 -17.12
N SER A 93 -4.20 -6.14 -17.42
CA SER A 93 -2.87 -5.81 -17.92
C SER A 93 -2.62 -6.31 -19.37
N ALA A 94 -3.65 -6.77 -20.10
CA ALA A 94 -3.48 -7.49 -21.39
C ALA A 94 -2.90 -6.62 -22.50
N ASP A 95 -3.15 -5.32 -22.46
CA ASP A 95 -2.36 -4.39 -23.26
C ASP A 95 -1.42 -3.64 -22.33
N VAL A 96 -0.17 -4.12 -22.27
CA VAL A 96 0.89 -3.51 -21.49
C VAL A 96 1.08 -2.05 -21.91
N LYS A 97 0.72 -1.66 -23.13
CA LYS A 97 0.83 -0.30 -23.66
C LYS A 97 -0.39 0.58 -23.40
N THR A 98 -1.56 0.00 -23.10
CA THR A 98 -2.74 0.80 -22.79
C THR A 98 -2.67 1.28 -21.34
N LEU A 99 -2.62 2.59 -21.15
CA LEU A 99 -2.63 3.23 -19.84
C LEU A 99 -4.03 3.17 -19.22
N GLN A 100 -4.13 2.80 -17.95
CA GLN A 100 -5.42 2.63 -17.24
C GLN A 100 -5.73 3.83 -16.32
N ALA A 101 -4.72 4.41 -15.70
CA ALA A 101 -4.82 5.53 -14.76
C ALA A 101 -5.60 6.73 -15.32
N PRO A 102 -5.40 7.17 -16.58
CA PRO A 102 -6.15 8.31 -17.11
C PRO A 102 -7.67 8.10 -17.11
N PHE A 103 -8.12 6.87 -17.38
CA PHE A 103 -9.54 6.51 -17.40
C PHE A 103 -10.14 6.25 -16.02
N ARG A 104 -9.30 6.12 -14.99
CA ARG A 104 -9.68 5.83 -13.60
C ARG A 104 -9.36 6.96 -12.63
N SER A 105 -8.87 8.09 -13.15
CA SER A 105 -8.66 9.32 -12.39
C SER A 105 -9.81 10.31 -12.65
N GLY A 106 -10.14 11.13 -11.66
CA GLY A 106 -11.06 12.26 -11.77
C GLY A 106 -10.42 13.51 -12.39
N VAL A 107 -9.31 13.37 -13.13
CA VAL A 107 -8.55 14.49 -13.71
C VAL A 107 -8.77 14.56 -15.22
N ALA A 108 -8.91 15.78 -15.74
CA ALA A 108 -8.75 16.02 -17.17
C ALA A 108 -7.24 15.93 -17.50
N VAL A 109 -6.81 14.77 -17.99
CA VAL A 109 -5.40 14.49 -18.27
C VAL A 109 -5.00 15.07 -19.62
N GLU A 110 -3.90 15.81 -19.63
CA GLU A 110 -3.30 16.34 -20.86
C GLU A 110 -2.33 15.32 -21.48
N ALA A 111 -2.15 15.35 -22.80
CA ALA A 111 -1.35 14.36 -23.51
C ALA A 111 0.10 14.27 -22.99
N TYR A 112 0.71 15.40 -22.58
CA TYR A 112 2.07 15.42 -22.04
C TYR A 112 2.19 14.70 -20.70
N GLN A 113 1.13 14.70 -19.88
CA GLN A 113 1.11 14.06 -18.56
C GLN A 113 1.09 12.53 -18.64
N LEU A 114 0.85 11.97 -19.83
CA LEU A 114 0.87 10.53 -20.09
C LEU A 114 2.28 9.99 -20.37
N GLU A 115 3.20 10.85 -20.82
CA GLU A 115 4.58 10.44 -21.16
C GLU A 115 5.32 9.84 -19.94
N PRO A 116 5.28 10.43 -18.73
CA PRO A 116 5.88 9.80 -17.55
C PRO A 116 5.25 8.45 -17.19
N VAL A 117 3.94 8.32 -17.39
CA VAL A 117 3.19 7.08 -17.08
C VAL A 117 3.61 5.97 -18.04
N ALA A 118 3.68 6.26 -19.34
CA ALA A 118 4.17 5.32 -20.34
C ALA A 118 5.59 4.84 -20.03
N ARG A 119 6.50 5.76 -19.69
CA ARG A 119 7.88 5.42 -19.28
C ARG A 119 7.92 4.57 -18.01
N ALA A 120 7.07 4.86 -17.02
CA ALA A 120 6.98 4.07 -15.80
C ALA A 120 6.50 2.63 -16.07
N VAL A 121 5.55 2.48 -16.99
CA VAL A 121 5.02 1.17 -17.38
C VAL A 121 6.07 0.34 -18.11
N ASP A 122 6.81 0.94 -19.05
CA ASP A 122 7.84 0.25 -19.82
C ASP A 122 9.09 -0.12 -19.00
N ALA A 123 9.39 0.65 -17.95
CA ALA A 123 10.55 0.41 -17.11
C ALA A 123 10.29 -0.75 -16.11
N PRO A 124 11.14 -1.80 -16.05
CA PRO A 124 11.03 -2.86 -15.02
C PRO A 124 11.11 -2.30 -13.59
N ARG A 125 11.95 -1.28 -13.42
CA ARG A 125 12.09 -0.47 -12.21
C ARG A 125 11.89 1.00 -12.58
N VAL A 126 10.83 1.62 -12.10
CA VAL A 126 10.59 3.05 -12.29
C VAL A 126 11.64 3.84 -11.53
N ASN A 127 12.25 4.82 -12.20
CA ASN A 127 13.11 5.83 -11.59
C ASN A 127 13.05 7.07 -12.48
N LEU A 128 12.16 8.00 -12.14
CA LEU A 128 11.81 9.15 -12.98
C LEU A 128 12.07 10.44 -12.20
N LEU A 129 12.61 11.44 -12.90
CA LEU A 129 12.70 12.82 -12.43
C LEU A 129 11.75 13.68 -13.26
N LEU A 130 10.66 14.15 -12.64
CA LEU A 130 9.71 15.07 -13.27
C LEU A 130 10.26 16.49 -13.10
N ALA A 131 10.67 17.10 -14.20
CA ALA A 131 11.38 18.38 -14.22
C ALA A 131 10.63 19.44 -15.05
N ASP A 132 9.34 19.24 -15.27
CA ASP A 132 8.47 20.18 -15.99
C ASP A 132 8.34 21.51 -15.24
N ASP A 133 7.87 22.55 -15.92
CA ASP A 133 7.67 23.88 -15.32
C ASP A 133 6.71 23.85 -14.11
N VAL A 134 6.81 24.87 -13.27
CA VAL A 134 5.92 25.05 -12.12
C VAL A 134 4.50 25.27 -12.62
N GLY A 135 3.55 24.46 -12.13
CA GLY A 135 2.14 24.55 -12.51
C GLY A 135 1.69 23.58 -13.61
N LEU A 136 2.60 22.81 -14.23
CA LEU A 136 2.25 21.80 -15.24
C LEU A 136 1.65 20.49 -14.68
N GLY A 137 1.41 20.43 -13.36
CA GLY A 137 0.73 19.29 -12.76
C GLY A 137 1.63 18.10 -12.44
N LYS A 138 2.90 18.33 -12.04
CA LYS A 138 3.81 17.27 -11.55
C LYS A 138 3.18 16.36 -10.48
N THR A 139 2.34 16.91 -9.60
CA THR A 139 1.58 16.15 -8.60
C THR A 139 0.57 15.20 -9.26
N VAL A 140 -0.09 15.63 -10.34
CA VAL A 140 -1.00 14.79 -11.13
C VAL A 140 -0.23 13.69 -11.85
N GLU A 141 0.89 14.01 -12.48
CA GLU A 141 1.74 13.03 -13.17
C GLU A 141 2.25 11.93 -12.21
N ALA A 142 2.74 12.34 -11.04
CA ALA A 142 3.16 11.40 -10.00
C ALA A 142 1.98 10.55 -9.49
N GLY A 143 0.80 11.14 -9.33
CA GLY A 143 -0.43 10.43 -8.99
C GLY A 143 -0.85 9.42 -10.06
N LEU A 144 -0.75 9.77 -11.34
CA LEU A 144 -1.02 8.86 -12.46
C LEU A 144 -0.03 7.69 -12.47
N VAL A 145 1.25 7.93 -12.24
CA VAL A 145 2.26 6.86 -12.11
C VAL A 145 1.93 5.95 -10.92
N ALA A 146 1.61 6.52 -9.76
CA ALA A 146 1.26 5.74 -8.57
C ALA A 146 -0.01 4.88 -8.81
N GLN A 147 -1.05 5.47 -9.38
CA GLN A 147 -2.31 4.79 -9.69
C GLN A 147 -2.09 3.68 -10.72
N GLU A 148 -1.30 3.91 -11.77
CA GLU A 148 -0.99 2.90 -12.79
C GLU A 148 -0.23 1.72 -12.17
N LEU A 149 0.76 1.98 -11.31
CA LEU A 149 1.51 0.93 -10.62
C LEU A 149 0.63 0.13 -9.65
N LEU A 150 -0.32 0.77 -8.97
CA LEU A 150 -1.32 0.10 -8.12
C LEU A 150 -2.26 -0.80 -8.95
N LEU A 151 -2.80 -0.26 -10.04
CA LEU A 151 -3.69 -0.98 -10.96
C LEU A 151 -3.02 -2.20 -11.61
N ARG A 152 -1.71 -2.12 -11.84
CA ARG A 152 -0.89 -3.22 -12.39
C ARG A 152 -0.32 -4.15 -11.32
N HIS A 153 -0.67 -3.94 -10.04
CA HIS A 153 -0.13 -4.70 -8.90
C HIS A 153 1.40 -4.67 -8.78
N ARG A 154 2.05 -3.64 -9.32
CA ARG A 154 3.51 -3.41 -9.23
C ARG A 154 3.90 -2.64 -7.98
N ALA A 155 2.96 -1.94 -7.35
CA ALA A 155 3.14 -1.29 -6.07
C ALA A 155 1.95 -1.58 -5.15
N LYS A 156 2.22 -1.68 -3.84
CA LYS A 156 1.23 -1.78 -2.77
C LYS A 156 1.56 -0.80 -1.64
N ARG A 157 2.86 -0.61 -1.35
CA ARG A 157 3.35 0.28 -0.30
C ARG A 157 4.02 1.51 -0.90
N ILE A 158 3.38 2.67 -0.79
CA ILE A 158 3.82 3.92 -1.40
C ILE A 158 4.10 4.95 -0.30
N MET A 159 5.25 5.60 -0.37
CA MET A 159 5.60 6.71 0.51
C MET A 159 5.80 8.00 -0.30
N ILE A 160 5.04 9.03 0.04
CA ILE A 160 5.21 10.38 -0.50
C ILE A 160 5.96 11.22 0.54
N VAL A 161 7.12 11.74 0.16
CA VAL A 161 7.92 12.65 0.97
C VAL A 161 7.81 14.05 0.37
N CYS A 162 7.26 15.00 1.13
CA CYS A 162 7.05 16.36 0.65
C CYS A 162 7.36 17.42 1.73
N PRO A 163 7.44 18.71 1.39
CA PRO A 163 7.43 19.80 2.36
C PRO A 163 6.21 19.74 3.29
N ALA A 164 6.37 20.17 4.55
CA ALA A 164 5.30 20.07 5.56
C ALA A 164 4.00 20.81 5.16
N GLY A 165 4.11 21.92 4.44
CA GLY A 165 2.94 22.66 3.96
C GLY A 165 2.18 22.00 2.80
N LEU A 166 2.75 20.96 2.18
CA LEU A 166 2.15 20.27 1.03
C LEU A 166 1.54 18.92 1.40
N THR A 167 1.72 18.41 2.62
CA THR A 167 1.22 17.08 3.02
C THR A 167 -0.30 16.96 2.89
N VAL A 168 -1.04 17.97 3.35
CA VAL A 168 -2.50 18.03 3.27
C VAL A 168 -2.95 18.13 1.81
N LYS A 169 -2.31 19.00 1.03
CA LYS A 169 -2.59 19.12 -0.41
C LYS A 169 -2.37 17.79 -1.14
N TRP A 170 -1.28 17.09 -0.87
CA TRP A 170 -1.03 15.76 -1.44
C TRP A 170 -2.11 14.76 -1.07
N ARG A 171 -2.52 14.68 0.20
CA ARG A 171 -3.60 13.80 0.64
C ARG A 171 -4.89 14.11 -0.11
N ASP A 172 -5.29 15.38 -0.12
CA ASP A 172 -6.56 15.80 -0.70
C ASP A 172 -6.56 15.58 -2.21
N GLU A 173 -5.47 15.90 -2.91
CA GLU A 173 -5.34 15.60 -4.34
C GLU A 173 -5.35 14.09 -4.62
N MET A 174 -4.68 13.26 -3.83
CA MET A 174 -4.71 11.80 -4.01
C MET A 174 -6.10 11.22 -3.79
N ALA A 175 -6.84 11.70 -2.79
CA ALA A 175 -8.19 11.26 -2.50
C ALA A 175 -9.19 11.74 -3.56
N GLU A 176 -9.22 13.04 -3.87
CA GLU A 176 -10.20 13.65 -4.77
C GLU A 176 -9.97 13.23 -6.23
N LYS A 177 -8.71 13.19 -6.68
CA LYS A 177 -8.39 12.97 -8.08
C LYS A 177 -8.16 11.50 -8.41
N PHE A 178 -7.67 10.71 -7.48
CA PHE A 178 -7.26 9.32 -7.75
C PHE A 178 -8.01 8.29 -6.91
N GLY A 179 -8.82 8.72 -5.94
CA GLY A 179 -9.49 7.81 -5.01
C GLY A 179 -8.52 7.07 -4.09
N LEU A 180 -7.31 7.59 -3.89
CA LEU A 180 -6.26 6.96 -3.09
C LEU A 180 -6.20 7.59 -1.70
N ASP A 181 -6.52 6.80 -0.68
CA ASP A 181 -6.52 7.24 0.72
C ASP A 181 -5.10 7.16 1.32
N PHE A 182 -4.34 8.25 1.17
CA PHE A 182 -3.03 8.38 1.80
C PHE A 182 -3.14 8.91 3.23
N THR A 183 -2.48 8.24 4.16
CA THR A 183 -2.41 8.70 5.55
C THR A 183 -1.18 9.57 5.79
N ILE A 184 -1.39 10.78 6.31
CA ILE A 184 -0.30 11.63 6.80
C ILE A 184 0.23 11.04 8.10
N VAL A 185 1.51 10.63 8.08
CA VAL A 185 2.20 10.08 9.25
C VAL A 185 3.04 11.18 9.89
N ASP A 186 2.63 11.57 11.09
CA ASP A 186 3.33 12.51 11.95
C ASP A 186 3.34 12.03 13.41
N THR A 187 3.78 12.89 14.33
CA THR A 187 3.90 12.55 15.75
C THR A 187 2.56 12.18 16.38
N GLU A 188 1.48 12.89 15.99
CA GLU A 188 0.13 12.69 16.50
C GLU A 188 -0.46 11.40 15.94
N ARG A 189 -0.38 11.18 14.62
CA ARG A 189 -0.80 9.93 13.98
C ARG A 189 -0.10 8.72 14.59
N CYS A 190 1.20 8.82 14.89
CA CYS A 190 1.91 7.74 15.58
C CYS A 190 1.33 7.43 16.98
N ALA A 191 0.87 8.45 17.70
CA ALA A 191 0.26 8.25 19.02
C ALA A 191 -1.13 7.62 18.90
N LEU A 192 -1.92 8.03 17.90
CA LEU A 192 -3.20 7.41 17.56
C LEU A 192 -3.02 5.93 17.21
N VAL A 193 -2.09 5.63 16.31
CA VAL A 193 -1.78 4.25 15.90
C VAL A 193 -1.40 3.38 17.09
N ARG A 194 -0.59 3.88 18.01
CA ARG A 194 -0.21 3.10 19.20
C ARG A 194 -1.34 2.90 20.20
N ARG A 195 -2.32 3.79 20.21
CA ARG A 195 -3.52 3.66 21.04
C ARG A 195 -4.50 2.65 20.45
N GLU A 196 -4.66 2.67 19.13
CA GLU A 196 -5.62 1.82 18.40
C GLU A 196 -5.06 0.41 18.17
N HIS A 197 -3.82 0.29 17.71
CA HIS A 197 -3.20 -0.97 17.29
C HIS A 197 -2.19 -1.53 18.31
N GLY A 198 -2.03 -0.89 19.47
CA GLY A 198 -1.12 -1.31 20.54
C GLY A 198 0.24 -0.60 20.57
N SER A 199 0.92 -0.67 21.71
CA SER A 199 2.10 0.15 22.02
C SER A 199 3.31 -0.05 21.08
N THR A 200 3.40 -1.23 20.47
CA THR A 200 4.45 -1.61 19.50
C THR A 200 4.05 -1.36 18.05
N ALA A 201 2.84 -0.84 17.79
CA ALA A 201 2.37 -0.62 16.44
C ALA A 201 3.20 0.46 15.73
N ASN A 202 3.49 0.17 14.46
CA ASN A 202 4.25 1.04 13.58
C ASN A 202 3.34 1.54 12.44
N PRO A 203 3.20 2.87 12.26
CA PRO A 203 2.30 3.43 11.24
C PRO A 203 2.66 3.00 9.82
N PHE A 204 3.92 2.68 9.51
CA PHE A 204 4.33 2.24 8.17
C PHE A 204 3.95 0.79 7.86
N ASN A 205 3.58 0.00 8.87
CA ASN A 205 3.00 -1.33 8.70
C ASN A 205 1.47 -1.30 8.64
N VAL A 206 0.85 -0.32 9.32
CA VAL A 206 -0.60 -0.13 9.33
C VAL A 206 -1.07 0.52 8.02
N TYR A 207 -0.41 1.60 7.60
CA TYR A 207 -0.81 2.37 6.43
C TYR A 207 0.14 2.10 5.25
N PRO A 208 -0.32 1.33 4.22
CA PRO A 208 0.50 1.06 3.04
C PRO A 208 0.72 2.31 2.17
N LEU A 209 -0.22 3.27 2.20
CA LEU A 209 -0.13 4.54 1.49
C LEU A 209 0.14 5.66 2.51
N ALA A 210 1.38 6.14 2.58
CA ALA A 210 1.82 7.09 3.58
C ALA A 210 2.33 8.40 2.98
N ILE A 211 1.98 9.53 3.58
CA ILE A 211 2.58 10.84 3.33
C ILE A 211 3.39 11.25 4.57
N VAL A 212 4.64 11.64 4.37
CA VAL A 212 5.51 12.14 5.43
C VAL A 212 6.13 13.47 5.04
N SER A 213 6.22 14.38 6.00
CA SER A 213 6.96 15.63 5.77
C SER A 213 8.46 15.40 5.91
N LEU A 214 9.27 16.00 5.04
CA LEU A 214 10.73 15.91 5.12
C LEU A 214 11.30 16.40 6.47
N PRO A 215 10.78 17.47 7.11
CA PRO A 215 11.20 17.86 8.45
C PRO A 215 10.92 16.80 9.52
N TRP A 216 9.74 16.17 9.49
CA TRP A 216 9.38 15.13 10.45
C TRP A 216 10.19 13.85 10.22
N LEU A 217 10.40 13.46 8.96
CA LEU A 217 11.16 12.26 8.58
C LEU A 217 12.62 12.31 9.06
N ARG A 218 13.19 13.51 9.21
CA ARG A 218 14.53 13.73 9.80
C ARG A 218 14.56 13.57 11.32
N GLY A 219 13.40 13.62 11.97
CA GLY A 219 13.31 13.53 13.42
C GLY A 219 13.71 12.16 13.95
N PRO A 220 14.24 12.07 15.18
CA PRO A 220 14.67 10.80 15.76
C PRO A 220 13.51 9.80 15.90
N LYS A 221 12.27 10.27 16.09
CA LYS A 221 11.08 9.41 16.15
C LYS A 221 10.84 8.69 14.83
N ALA A 222 10.86 9.41 13.71
CA ALA A 222 10.69 8.83 12.39
C ALA A 222 11.82 7.86 12.04
N GLY A 223 13.07 8.23 12.38
CA GLY A 223 14.23 7.34 12.25
C GLY A 223 14.04 6.00 12.95
N ARG A 224 13.65 6.00 14.23
CA ARG A 224 13.38 4.75 14.97
C ARG A 224 12.27 3.91 14.35
N LEU A 225 11.17 4.54 13.93
CA LEU A 225 10.07 3.84 13.28
C LEU A 225 10.48 3.22 11.93
N LEU A 226 11.35 3.89 11.17
CA LEU A 226 11.92 3.32 9.96
C LEU A 226 12.87 2.16 10.29
N ASP A 227 13.71 2.29 11.31
CA ASP A 227 14.65 1.24 11.73
C ASP A 227 13.93 -0.04 12.20
N GLU A 228 12.70 0.08 12.73
CA GLU A 228 11.85 -1.06 13.09
C GLU A 228 11.31 -1.85 11.87
N VAL A 229 11.16 -1.20 10.71
CA VAL A 229 10.57 -1.81 9.50
C VAL A 229 11.59 -2.12 8.41
N LEU A 230 12.74 -1.43 8.44
CA LEU A 230 13.81 -1.63 7.49
C LEU A 230 14.73 -2.78 7.95
N PRO A 231 15.18 -3.67 7.04
CA PRO A 231 16.09 -4.74 7.42
C PRO A 231 17.45 -4.19 7.86
N VAL A 232 17.98 -4.76 8.94
CA VAL A 232 19.24 -4.33 9.58
C VAL A 232 20.45 -4.59 8.68
N ASP A 233 20.42 -5.68 7.91
CA ASP A 233 21.52 -6.11 7.03
C ASP A 233 21.53 -5.39 5.66
N GLY A 234 20.68 -4.37 5.49
CA GLY A 234 20.56 -3.60 4.25
C GLY A 234 19.36 -4.01 3.39
N PRO A 235 19.28 -3.52 2.14
CA PRO A 235 18.08 -3.67 1.33
C PRO A 235 17.88 -5.11 0.82
N THR A 236 16.78 -5.76 1.23
CA THR A 236 16.39 -7.13 0.84
C THR A 236 15.42 -7.16 -0.34
N PHE A 237 15.25 -8.33 -0.97
CA PHE A 237 14.18 -8.55 -1.97
C PHE A 237 13.17 -9.56 -1.41
N PRO A 238 11.86 -9.28 -1.46
CA PRO A 238 11.24 -8.03 -1.89
C PRO A 238 11.62 -6.83 -1.00
N ARG A 239 11.59 -5.63 -1.57
CA ARG A 239 11.90 -4.39 -0.85
C ARG A 239 10.81 -4.09 0.18
N THR A 240 11.14 -3.35 1.25
CA THR A 240 10.18 -3.01 2.31
C THR A 240 9.03 -2.16 1.77
N PHE A 241 9.34 -1.22 0.87
CA PHE A 241 8.38 -0.35 0.21
C PHE A 241 8.49 -0.50 -1.30
N ASP A 242 7.41 -0.16 -2.01
CA ASP A 242 7.34 -0.32 -3.46
C ASP A 242 7.65 0.97 -4.20
N LEU A 243 7.10 2.13 -3.80
CA LEU A 243 7.31 3.39 -4.53
C LEU A 243 7.63 4.55 -3.58
N LEU A 244 8.71 5.27 -3.88
CA LEU A 244 9.06 6.54 -3.23
C LEU A 244 8.76 7.72 -4.17
N ILE A 245 7.86 8.61 -3.75
CA ILE A 245 7.64 9.89 -4.44
C ILE A 245 8.28 10.97 -3.60
N LEU A 246 9.27 11.67 -4.16
CA LEU A 246 9.92 12.80 -3.52
C LEU A 246 9.48 14.10 -4.20
N ASP A 247 8.65 14.87 -3.51
CA ASP A 247 8.27 16.21 -3.94
C ASP A 247 9.36 17.22 -3.57
N GLU A 248 9.53 18.23 -4.43
CA GLU A 248 10.60 19.23 -4.32
C GLU A 248 11.99 18.60 -4.12
N ALA A 249 12.33 17.60 -4.95
CA ALA A 249 13.56 16.82 -4.87
C ALA A 249 14.85 17.66 -4.85
N HIS A 250 14.78 18.91 -5.34
CA HIS A 250 15.88 19.87 -5.28
C HIS A 250 16.36 20.16 -3.84
N HIS A 251 15.52 19.98 -2.82
CA HIS A 251 15.91 20.09 -1.41
C HIS A 251 16.85 18.98 -0.94
N VAL A 252 16.81 17.83 -1.61
CA VAL A 252 17.58 16.63 -1.26
C VAL A 252 18.84 16.49 -2.13
N ALA A 253 18.97 17.31 -3.18
CA ALA A 253 20.11 17.28 -4.07
C ALA A 253 21.44 17.49 -3.31
N PRO A 254 22.53 16.79 -3.68
CA PRO A 254 23.84 17.01 -3.11
C PRO A 254 24.25 18.47 -3.29
N ALA A 255 24.90 19.07 -2.30
CA ALA A 255 25.42 20.42 -2.45
C ALA A 255 26.48 20.44 -3.56
N ALA A 256 26.35 21.33 -4.55
CA ALA A 256 27.42 21.56 -5.52
C ALA A 256 28.68 22.06 -4.76
N PRO A 257 29.87 21.49 -5.02
CA PRO A 257 31.07 21.88 -4.31
C PRO A 257 31.43 23.32 -4.67
N LYS A 258 31.14 24.28 -3.77
CA LYS A 258 31.67 25.65 -3.87
C LYS A 258 33.12 25.75 -3.34
N GLN A 259 33.60 24.74 -2.61
CA GLN A 259 34.98 24.53 -2.17
C GLN A 259 35.30 23.01 -2.14
N VAL A 260 36.58 22.67 -1.93
CA VAL A 260 37.27 21.37 -2.12
C VAL A 260 36.53 20.12 -1.60
N TYR A 261 35.52 20.24 -0.72
CA TYR A 261 34.64 19.14 -0.31
C TYR A 261 33.18 19.60 -0.19
N ALA A 262 32.27 18.94 -0.91
CA ALA A 262 30.83 19.09 -0.69
C ALA A 262 30.40 18.23 0.51
N VAL A 263 29.80 18.85 1.53
CA VAL A 263 29.18 18.13 2.65
C VAL A 263 27.71 17.93 2.36
N ASP A 264 27.28 16.68 2.21
CA ASP A 264 25.88 16.34 1.98
C ASP A 264 24.98 16.84 3.12
N SER A 265 23.83 17.40 2.75
CA SER A 265 22.81 17.82 3.72
C SER A 265 22.26 16.61 4.48
N GLN A 266 21.70 16.84 5.68
CA GLN A 266 21.02 15.77 6.43
C GLN A 266 19.86 15.16 5.62
N GLN A 267 19.20 15.95 4.78
CA GLN A 267 18.11 15.48 3.90
C GLN A 267 18.64 14.53 2.84
N THR A 268 19.75 14.90 2.20
CA THR A 268 20.45 14.05 1.21
C THR A 268 20.87 12.72 1.83
N LYS A 269 21.48 12.74 3.02
CA LYS A 269 21.90 11.52 3.72
C LYS A 269 20.73 10.62 4.07
N LEU A 270 19.63 11.19 4.55
CA LEU A 270 18.41 10.46 4.89
C LEU A 270 17.82 9.75 3.67
N ILE A 271 17.63 10.46 2.55
CA ILE A 271 17.05 9.85 1.35
C ILE A 271 18.00 8.84 0.71
N ARG A 272 19.33 9.08 0.71
CA ARG A 272 20.30 8.08 0.27
C ARG A 272 20.28 6.80 1.09
N ARG A 273 20.00 6.91 2.40
CA ARG A 273 19.80 5.76 3.28
C ARG A 273 18.50 5.03 2.97
N LEU A 274 17.42 5.77 2.70
CA LEU A 274 16.08 5.23 2.59
C LEU A 274 15.77 4.65 1.20
N ALA A 275 16.16 5.34 0.12
CA ALA A 275 15.83 4.98 -1.26
C ALA A 275 16.21 3.54 -1.69
N PRO A 276 17.32 2.93 -1.22
CA PRO A 276 17.63 1.53 -1.53
C PRO A 276 16.58 0.52 -1.06
N HIS A 277 15.73 0.89 -0.09
CA HIS A 277 14.66 0.06 0.46
C HIS A 277 13.32 0.19 -0.30
N PHE A 278 13.33 0.89 -1.44
CA PHE A 278 12.19 1.05 -2.33
C PHE A 278 12.40 0.31 -3.65
N THR A 279 11.37 -0.38 -4.14
CA THR A 279 11.40 -1.03 -5.46
C THR A 279 11.49 0.01 -6.57
N HIS A 280 10.72 1.10 -6.48
CA HIS A 280 10.56 2.17 -7.46
C HIS A 280 10.91 3.52 -6.83
#